data_AF-A0A850SBK8-F1
#
_entry.id   AF-A0A850SBK8-F1
#
_cell.length_a   1.000
_cell.length_b   1.000
_cell.length_c   1.000
_cell.angle_alpha   90.00
_cell.angle_beta   90.00
_cell.angle_gamma   90.00
#
_symmetry.space_group_name_H-M   'P 1'
#
loop_
_entity.id
_entity.type
_entity.pdbx_description
1 polymer ?
#
loop_
_entity_poly.entity_id
_entity_poly.type
_entity_poly.pdbx_seq_one_letter_code
_entity_poly.pdbx_strand_id
1 'polypeptide(L)'
;MQLRLFVYFVLFSLAPGLLYQFVQDELRPGGAAINPTADYVFGVAPNALGALSASAALFLMVLGLDKAARLRRAFLVSLTLGLFGLFAWEAAQLVLPGFTFDPHDLAATAIGSTFFAAATLLSFPEILRGR
;
A
#
# COMPACT_ATOMS: atom_id res chain seq x y z
N MET A 1 -20.33 12.17 -1.05
CA MET A 1 -19.66 10.87 -1.28
C MET A 1 -18.50 10.99 -2.27
N GLN A 2 -18.69 11.57 -3.46
CA GLN A 2 -17.64 11.66 -4.49
C GLN A 2 -16.41 12.47 -4.07
N LEU A 3 -16.57 13.67 -3.48
CA LEU A 3 -15.43 14.46 -2.99
C LEU A 3 -14.58 13.68 -1.97
N ARG A 4 -15.22 12.94 -1.07
CA ARG A 4 -14.54 12.14 -0.04
C ARG A 4 -13.75 10.98 -0.65
N LEU A 5 -14.32 10.29 -1.64
CA LEU A 5 -13.61 9.25 -2.40
C LEU A 5 -12.43 9.83 -3.20
N PHE A 6 -12.60 11.03 -3.78
CA PHE A 6 -11.54 11.73 -4.50
C PHE A 6 -10.39 12.14 -3.57
N VAL A 7 -10.68 12.76 -2.43
CA VAL A 7 -9.67 13.10 -1.43
C VAL A 7 -8.95 11.85 -0.94
N TYR A 8 -9.69 10.78 -0.67
CA TYR A 8 -9.12 9.49 -0.28
C TYR A 8 -8.17 8.92 -1.36
N PHE A 9 -8.60 8.96 -2.63
CA PHE A 9 -7.76 8.57 -3.77
C PHE A 9 -6.45 9.34 -3.80
N VAL A 10 -6.51 10.67 -3.70
CA VAL A 10 -5.32 11.52 -3.75
C VAL A 10 -4.37 11.21 -2.59
N LEU A 11 -4.88 11.15 -1.36
CA LEU A 11 -4.05 11.04 -0.16
C LEU A 11 -3.47 9.65 0.09
N PHE A 12 -4.23 8.60 -0.23
CA PHE A 12 -3.88 7.23 0.17
C PHE A 12 -3.55 6.31 -0.99
N SER A 13 -3.85 6.70 -2.23
CA SER A 13 -3.47 5.94 -3.43
C SER A 13 -2.44 6.69 -4.26
N LEU A 14 -2.83 7.84 -4.83
CA LEU A 14 -2.00 8.56 -5.80
C LEU A 14 -0.72 9.12 -5.16
N ALA A 15 -0.83 9.91 -4.09
CA ALA A 15 0.35 10.53 -3.49
C ALA A 15 1.36 9.49 -2.93
N PRO A 16 0.95 8.42 -2.21
CA PRO A 16 1.86 7.38 -1.80
C PRO A 16 2.47 6.60 -2.98
N GLY A 17 1.72 6.41 -4.07
CA GLY A 17 2.23 5.77 -5.29
C GLY A 17 3.26 6.62 -6.03
N LEU A 18 3.04 7.93 -6.10
CA LEU A 18 4.03 8.87 -6.64
C LEU A 18 5.29 8.93 -5.75
N LEU A 19 5.11 8.93 -4.43
CA LEU A 19 6.22 8.90 -3.50
C LEU A 19 6.99 7.58 -3.57
N TYR A 20 6.30 6.45 -3.74
CA TYR A 20 6.93 5.16 -4.02
C TYR A 20 7.87 5.26 -5.23
N GLN A 21 7.38 5.80 -6.35
CA GLN A 21 8.17 5.93 -7.56
C GLN A 21 9.38 6.85 -7.34
N PHE A 22 9.16 7.99 -6.68
CA PHE A 22 10.23 8.93 -6.34
C PHE A 22 11.31 8.28 -5.45
N VAL A 23 10.92 7.54 -4.41
CA VAL A 23 11.88 6.83 -3.54
C VAL A 23 12.65 5.80 -4.35
N GLN A 24 11.99 5.05 -5.22
CA GLN A 24 12.64 4.02 -6.02
C GLN A 24 13.57 4.56 -7.10
N ASP A 25 13.26 5.70 -7.69
CA ASP A 25 14.01 6.25 -8.84
C ASP A 25 15.08 7.25 -8.41
N GLU A 26 14.83 8.03 -7.35
CA GLU A 26 15.68 9.17 -6.98
C GLU A 26 16.44 8.94 -5.66
N LEU A 27 15.86 8.20 -4.71
CA LEU A 27 16.47 8.01 -3.39
C LEU A 27 17.22 6.68 -3.26
N ARG A 28 16.79 5.66 -4.01
CA ARG A 28 17.37 4.32 -3.98
C ARG A 28 18.54 4.14 -4.97
N PRO A 29 18.49 4.63 -6.23
CA PRO A 29 19.56 4.42 -7.20
C PRO A 29 20.57 5.56 -7.09
N GLY A 30 21.65 5.32 -6.34
CA GLY A 30 22.88 6.10 -6.47
C GLY A 30 23.18 7.08 -5.35
N GLY A 31 24.29 6.80 -4.66
CA GLY A 31 25.37 7.77 -4.74
C GLY A 31 25.61 8.70 -3.55
N ALA A 32 25.39 8.23 -2.32
CA ALA A 32 26.20 8.49 -1.13
C ALA A 32 25.42 7.92 0.05
N ALA A 33 26.05 7.07 0.86
CA ALA A 33 25.44 6.67 2.14
C ALA A 33 25.17 7.96 2.93
N ILE A 34 23.89 8.35 3.07
CA ILE A 34 23.53 9.58 3.81
C ILE A 34 23.84 9.31 5.28
N ASN A 35 23.28 8.22 5.77
CA ASN A 35 23.65 7.52 7.00
C ASN A 35 22.88 6.17 7.03
N PRO A 36 23.33 5.19 7.85
CA PRO A 36 22.74 3.85 7.85
C PRO A 36 21.23 3.81 8.13
N THR A 37 20.71 4.74 8.93
CA THR A 37 19.27 4.81 9.24
C THR A 37 18.48 5.28 8.03
N ALA A 38 18.93 6.32 7.34
CA ALA A 38 18.27 6.83 6.14
C ALA A 38 18.28 5.79 5.02
N ASP A 39 19.42 5.14 4.80
CA ASP A 39 19.56 4.10 3.78
C ASP A 39 18.62 2.92 4.06
N TYR A 40 18.50 2.50 5.33
CA TYR A 40 17.55 1.47 5.74
C TYR A 40 16.09 1.92 5.50
N VAL A 41 15.72 3.13 5.92
CA VAL A 41 14.36 3.65 5.75
C VAL A 41 13.99 3.72 4.26
N PHE A 42 14.87 4.25 3.41
CA PHE A 42 14.61 4.31 1.96
C PHE A 42 14.65 2.95 1.28
N GLY A 43 15.39 1.98 1.84
CA GLY A 43 15.37 0.59 1.38
C GLY A 43 13.99 -0.04 1.50
N VAL A 44 13.33 0.12 2.66
CA VAL A 44 12.05 -0.55 2.96
C VAL A 44 10.81 0.31 2.69
N ALA A 45 10.96 1.64 2.59
CA ALA A 45 9.86 2.59 2.36
C ALA A 45 8.98 2.25 1.14
N PRO A 46 9.54 1.81 -0.01
CA PRO A 46 8.72 1.42 -1.15
C PRO A 46 7.69 0.33 -0.82
N ASN A 47 8.01 -0.61 0.06
CA ASN A 47 7.07 -1.68 0.42
C ASN A 47 5.91 -1.18 1.28
N ALA A 48 6.17 -0.28 2.23
CA ALA A 48 5.10 0.37 3.00
C ALA A 48 4.21 1.27 2.12
N LEU A 49 4.83 2.06 1.24
CA LEU A 49 4.11 2.97 0.33
C LEU A 49 3.30 2.20 -0.72
N GLY A 50 3.89 1.16 -1.30
CA GLY A 50 3.23 0.26 -2.24
C GLY A 50 2.04 -0.45 -1.60
N ALA A 51 2.21 -0.96 -0.37
CA ALA A 51 1.14 -1.61 0.36
C ALA A 51 -0.07 -0.70 0.61
N LEU A 52 0.19 0.55 1.04
CA LEU A 52 -0.84 1.56 1.23
C LEU A 52 -1.51 1.93 -0.10
N SER A 53 -0.70 2.31 -1.10
CA SER A 53 -1.16 2.81 -2.39
C SER A 53 -2.00 1.78 -3.15
N ALA A 54 -1.49 0.55 -3.29
CA ALA A 54 -2.14 -0.51 -4.02
C ALA A 54 -3.45 -0.95 -3.33
N SER A 55 -3.45 -1.10 -2.01
CA SER A 55 -4.65 -1.48 -1.27
C SER A 55 -5.74 -0.41 -1.34
N ALA A 56 -5.36 0.88 -1.28
CA ALA A 56 -6.28 2.00 -1.44
C ALA A 56 -6.83 2.09 -2.88
N ALA A 57 -6.00 1.83 -3.89
CA ALA A 57 -6.44 1.74 -5.28
C ALA A 57 -7.44 0.61 -5.49
N LEU A 58 -7.14 -0.59 -4.96
CA LEU A 58 -8.02 -1.75 -5.01
C LEU A 58 -9.36 -1.48 -4.31
N PHE A 59 -9.35 -0.79 -3.17
CA PHE A 59 -10.59 -0.42 -2.47
C PHE A 59 -11.52 0.42 -3.36
N LEU A 60 -10.98 1.45 -4.01
CA LEU A 60 -11.73 2.31 -4.92
C LEU A 60 -12.18 1.56 -6.18
N MET A 61 -11.32 0.70 -6.72
CA MET A 61 -11.65 -0.13 -7.87
C MET A 61 -12.81 -1.09 -7.55
N VAL A 62 -12.78 -1.77 -6.40
CA VAL A 62 -13.87 -2.68 -6.00
C VAL A 62 -15.18 -1.91 -5.81
N LEU A 63 -15.14 -0.71 -5.21
CA LEU A 63 -16.33 0.15 -5.12
C LEU A 63 -16.84 0.62 -6.49
N GLY A 64 -15.94 0.84 -7.45
CA GLY A 64 -16.31 1.30 -8.80
C GLY A 64 -16.87 0.18 -9.69
N LEU A 65 -16.35 -1.03 -9.57
CA LEU A 65 -16.75 -2.18 -10.39
C LEU A 65 -18.07 -2.81 -9.94
N ASP A 66 -18.32 -2.87 -8.64
CA ASP A 66 -19.54 -3.43 -8.07
C ASP A 66 -20.39 -2.32 -7.48
N LYS A 67 -21.37 -1.83 -8.25
CA LYS A 67 -22.31 -0.78 -7.79
C LYS A 67 -23.12 -1.20 -6.56
N ALA A 68 -23.20 -2.51 -6.26
CA ALA A 68 -23.85 -3.04 -5.07
C ALA A 68 -22.86 -3.39 -3.94
N ALA A 69 -21.54 -3.21 -4.17
CA ALA A 69 -20.55 -3.46 -3.14
C ALA A 69 -20.75 -2.50 -1.96
N ARG A 70 -21.01 -3.10 -0.80
CA ARG A 70 -20.98 -2.38 0.47
C ARG A 70 -19.54 -2.02 0.81
N LEU A 71 -19.34 -0.87 1.45
CA LEU A 71 -18.02 -0.36 1.89
C LEU A 71 -17.23 -1.44 2.65
N ARG A 72 -17.89 -2.19 3.52
CA ARG A 72 -17.27 -3.30 4.27
C ARG A 72 -16.76 -4.42 3.37
N ARG A 73 -17.51 -4.80 2.34
CA ARG A 73 -17.08 -5.84 1.38
C ARG A 73 -15.87 -5.34 0.60
N ALA A 74 -15.93 -4.12 0.08
CA ALA A 74 -14.82 -3.52 -0.66
C ALA A 74 -13.55 -3.46 0.20
N PHE A 75 -13.67 -3.02 1.46
CA PHE A 75 -12.56 -2.97 2.41
C PHE A 75 -11.92 -4.34 2.67
N LEU A 76 -12.73 -5.36 2.97
CA LEU A 76 -12.22 -6.70 3.24
C LEU A 76 -11.55 -7.31 2.01
N VAL A 77 -12.17 -7.18 0.83
CA VAL A 77 -11.62 -7.70 -0.42
C VAL A 77 -10.30 -7.01 -0.76
N SER A 78 -10.23 -5.67 -0.68
CA SER A 78 -9.01 -4.94 -1.00
C SER A 78 -7.90 -5.20 0.01
N LEU A 79 -8.22 -5.34 1.30
CA LEU A 79 -7.25 -5.72 2.33
C LEU A 79 -6.68 -7.12 2.06
N THR A 80 -7.55 -8.10 1.77
CA THR A 80 -7.13 -9.47 1.50
C THR A 80 -6.32 -9.57 0.21
N LEU A 81 -6.75 -8.94 -0.88
CA LEU A 81 -6.03 -8.95 -2.15
C LEU A 81 -4.70 -8.20 -2.05
N GLY A 82 -4.68 -7.05 -1.35
CA GLY A 82 -3.46 -6.28 -1.10
C GLY A 82 -2.44 -7.11 -0.31
N LEU A 83 -2.83 -7.63 0.86
CA LEU A 83 -1.95 -8.46 1.66
C LEU A 83 -1.46 -9.68 0.88
N PHE A 84 -2.37 -10.46 0.28
CA PHE A 84 -1.99 -11.66 -0.44
C PHE A 84 -1.06 -11.35 -1.62
N GLY A 85 -1.35 -10.31 -2.41
CA GLY A 85 -0.52 -9.90 -3.53
C GLY A 85 0.88 -9.47 -3.09
N LEU A 86 1.00 -8.74 -1.98
CA LEU A 86 2.30 -8.26 -1.48
C LEU A 86 3.10 -9.38 -0.82
N PHE A 87 2.47 -10.26 -0.03
CA PHE A 87 3.15 -11.45 0.49
C PHE A 87 3.59 -12.40 -0.63
N ALA A 88 2.76 -12.56 -1.67
CA ALA A 88 3.12 -13.35 -2.84
C ALA A 88 4.29 -12.70 -3.61
N TRP A 89 4.31 -11.37 -3.70
CA TRP A 89 5.42 -10.62 -4.30
C TRP A 89 6.72 -10.88 -3.55
N GLU A 90 6.74 -10.73 -2.23
CA GLU A 90 7.92 -11.02 -1.41
C GLU A 90 8.35 -12.48 -1.52
N ALA A 91 7.40 -13.43 -1.49
CA ALA A 91 7.71 -14.84 -1.66
C ALA A 91 8.29 -15.16 -3.06
N ALA A 92 7.86 -14.45 -4.10
CA ALA A 92 8.39 -14.62 -5.45
C ALA A 92 9.88 -14.21 -5.55
N GLN A 93 10.34 -13.28 -4.72
CA GLN A 93 11.75 -12.88 -4.68
C GLN A 93 12.69 -14.00 -4.23
N LEU A 94 12.17 -15.06 -3.59
CA LEU A 94 12.97 -16.25 -3.25
C LEU A 94 13.35 -17.10 -4.46
N VAL A 95 12.60 -16.98 -5.57
CA VAL A 95 12.74 -17.84 -6.76
C VAL A 95 13.11 -17.05 -8.01
N LEU A 96 12.86 -15.75 -8.05
CA LEU A 96 13.12 -14.91 -9.21
C LEU A 96 14.61 -14.49 -9.28
N PRO A 97 15.28 -14.67 -10.43
CA PRO A 97 16.66 -14.25 -10.60
C PRO A 97 16.79 -12.72 -10.54
N GLY A 98 17.80 -12.24 -9.80
CA GLY A 98 18.06 -10.81 -9.65
C GLY A 98 17.28 -10.12 -8.53
N PHE A 99 16.48 -10.88 -7.76
CA PHE A 99 15.78 -10.40 -6.57
C PHE A 99 16.39 -11.00 -5.31
N THR A 100 16.27 -10.28 -4.20
CA THR A 100 16.77 -10.71 -2.89
C THR A 100 15.64 -10.54 -1.89
N PHE A 101 15.17 -11.66 -1.33
CA PHE A 101 14.19 -11.62 -0.26
C PHE A 101 14.73 -10.91 0.97
N ASP A 102 13.98 -9.93 1.48
CA ASP A 102 14.28 -9.19 2.71
C ASP A 102 13.10 -9.28 3.71
N PRO A 103 13.25 -9.91 4.89
CA PRO A 103 12.23 -9.91 5.92
C PRO A 103 11.78 -8.52 6.39
N HIS A 104 12.63 -7.50 6.26
CA HIS A 104 12.28 -6.12 6.59
C HIS A 104 11.23 -5.55 5.64
N ASP A 105 11.17 -6.05 4.40
CA ASP A 105 10.15 -5.67 3.41
C ASP A 105 8.76 -6.24 3.77
N LEU A 106 8.71 -7.43 4.38
CA LEU A 106 7.48 -7.98 4.96
C LEU A 106 6.96 -7.11 6.11
N ALA A 107 7.87 -6.64 6.99
CA ALA A 107 7.50 -5.76 8.09
C ALA A 107 6.99 -4.40 7.57
N ALA A 108 7.66 -3.82 6.58
CA ALA A 108 7.21 -2.59 5.93
C ALA A 108 5.86 -2.75 5.22
N THR A 109 5.64 -3.87 4.56
CA THR A 109 4.36 -4.24 3.94
C THR A 109 3.23 -4.31 4.99
N ALA A 110 3.49 -4.93 6.15
CA ALA A 110 2.53 -5.00 7.25
C ALA A 110 2.20 -3.61 7.81
N ILE A 111 3.21 -2.73 7.93
CA ILE A 111 3.03 -1.33 8.34
C ILE A 111 2.14 -0.60 7.34
N GLY A 112 2.44 -0.64 6.04
CA GLY A 112 1.65 0.01 5.01
C GLY A 112 0.20 -0.51 4.95
N SER A 113 0.00 -1.80 5.12
CA SER A 113 -1.33 -2.42 5.20
C SER A 113 -2.13 -1.96 6.43
N THR A 114 -1.45 -1.78 7.56
CA THR A 114 -2.05 -1.22 8.79
C THR A 114 -2.45 0.24 8.57
N PHE A 115 -1.61 1.03 7.93
CA PHE A 115 -1.95 2.40 7.54
C PHE A 115 -3.15 2.44 6.59
N PHE A 116 -3.21 1.57 5.59
CA PHE A 116 -4.37 1.43 4.72
C PHE A 116 -5.64 1.12 5.54
N ALA A 117 -5.58 0.16 6.46
CA ALA A 117 -6.71 -0.19 7.30
C ALA A 117 -7.18 0.99 8.15
N ALA A 118 -6.26 1.65 8.86
CA ALA A 118 -6.57 2.81 9.69
C ALA A 118 -7.14 3.97 8.85
N ALA A 119 -6.48 4.34 7.76
CA ALA A 119 -6.91 5.41 6.87
C ALA A 119 -8.31 5.15 6.31
N THR A 120 -8.60 3.91 5.92
CA THR A 120 -9.91 3.53 5.38
C THR A 120 -10.99 3.53 6.45
N LEU A 121 -10.71 3.02 7.65
CA LEU A 121 -11.69 3.01 8.74
C LEU A 121 -11.98 4.42 9.27
N LEU A 122 -10.97 5.30 9.33
CA LEU A 122 -11.15 6.71 9.70
C LEU A 122 -11.88 7.49 8.62
N SER A 123 -11.55 7.23 7.35
CA SER A 123 -12.22 7.86 6.22
C SER A 123 -13.61 7.29 6.00
N PHE A 124 -13.89 6.04 6.42
CA PHE A 124 -15.16 5.33 6.23
C PHE A 124 -15.59 4.56 7.49
N PRO A 125 -16.00 5.28 8.56
CA PRO A 125 -16.43 4.65 9.81
C PRO A 125 -17.71 3.82 9.65
N GLU A 126 -18.46 3.99 8.56
CA GLU A 126 -19.64 3.17 8.22
C GLU A 126 -19.29 1.69 8.06
N ILE A 127 -18.03 1.38 7.70
CA ILE A 127 -17.50 0.01 7.60
C ILE A 127 -17.66 -0.73 8.94
N LEU A 128 -17.34 -0.08 10.06
CA LEU A 128 -17.44 -0.66 11.39
C LEU A 128 -18.89 -0.90 11.83
N ARG A 129 -19.82 -0.11 11.26
CA ARG A 129 -21.25 -0.20 11.56
C ARG A 129 -21.98 -1.26 10.72
N GLY A 130 -21.26 -1.92 9.80
CA GLY A 130 -21.82 -2.94 8.93
C GLY A 130 -22.87 -2.43 7.92
N ARG A 131 -22.86 -1.12 7.64
CA ARG A 131 -23.77 -0.48 6.68
C ARG A 131 -23.11 -0.36 5.31
#